data_AF-A0A7V8AG35-F1
#
_entry.id   AF-A0A7V8AG35-F1
#
_cell.length_a   1.000
_cell.length_b   1.000
_cell.length_c   1.000
_cell.angle_alpha   90.00
_cell.angle_beta   90.00
_cell.angle_gamma   90.00
#
_symmetry.space_group_name_H-M   'P 1'
#
loop_
_entity.id
_entity.type
_entity.pdbx_description
1 polymer ?
#
loop_
_entity_poly.entity_id
_entity_poly.type
_entity_poly.pdbx_seq_one_letter_code
_entity_poly.pdbx_strand_id
1 'polypeptide(L)'
;MTKLSPRSAFIEKAEIRNMSVECDRVGGINLAQGVCDTDIPEVVAAAYKAKRDKFCAALSKAGMKPWVPAGAYYVLADASGLLGRTGKDKAMGLLSRCGVGAVPGESFYRDGAPEADNLLRFCYAKRDAAIDEACRRLAAV
;
A
#
# COMPACT_ATOMS: atom_id res chain seq x y z
N MET A 1 3.64 -23.99 18.92
CA MET A 1 4.32 -22.67 18.87
C MET A 1 4.95 -22.52 17.50
N THR A 2 4.45 -21.59 16.69
CA THR A 2 4.91 -21.38 15.31
C THR A 2 6.31 -20.76 15.34
N LYS A 3 7.30 -21.44 14.75
CA LYS A 3 8.69 -20.94 14.66
C LYS A 3 8.70 -19.68 13.79
N LEU A 4 8.93 -18.52 14.39
CA LEU A 4 9.07 -17.27 13.66
C LEU A 4 10.35 -17.30 12.83
N SER A 5 10.34 -16.63 11.67
CA SER A 5 11.51 -16.62 10.78
C SER A 5 12.70 -15.89 11.42
N PRO A 6 13.95 -16.25 11.06
CA PRO A 6 15.15 -15.53 11.52
C PRO A 6 15.12 -14.02 11.24
N ARG A 7 14.30 -13.58 10.27
CA ARG A 7 14.12 -12.17 9.90
C ARG A 7 13.38 -11.34 10.96
N SER A 8 12.67 -11.98 11.88
CA SER A 8 11.96 -11.29 12.98
C SER A 8 12.90 -10.55 13.94
N ALA A 9 14.15 -10.97 14.08
CA ALA A 9 15.16 -10.31 14.91
C ALA A 9 15.54 -8.90 14.43
N PHE A 10 15.19 -8.57 13.19
CA PHE A 10 15.49 -7.28 12.56
C PHE A 10 14.25 -6.37 12.48
N ILE A 11 13.12 -6.77 13.04
CA ILE A 11 11.90 -5.97 13.02
C ILE A 11 11.79 -5.26 14.37
N GLU A 12 11.94 -3.93 14.35
CA GLU A 12 11.67 -3.10 15.52
C GLU A 12 10.34 -2.36 15.33
N LYS A 13 9.57 -2.27 16.40
CA LYS A 13 8.29 -1.55 16.38
C LYS A 13 8.60 -0.05 16.38
N ALA A 14 8.02 0.71 15.46
CA ALA A 14 8.11 2.17 15.52
C ALA A 14 7.62 2.69 16.88
N GLU A 15 8.29 3.70 17.45
CA GLU A 15 7.93 4.29 18.75
C GLU A 15 6.48 4.75 18.83
N ILE A 16 5.95 5.24 17.70
CA ILE A 16 4.54 5.60 17.54
C ILE A 16 3.63 4.41 17.88
N ARG A 17 3.99 3.19 17.46
CA ARG A 17 3.25 1.96 17.78
C ARG A 17 3.57 1.44 19.17
N ASN A 18 4.79 1.67 19.66
CA ASN A 18 5.20 1.30 21.01
C ASN A 18 4.36 2.04 22.05
N MET A 19 4.23 3.36 21.91
CA MET A 19 3.41 4.19 22.79
C MET A 19 1.94 3.78 22.84
N SER A 20 1.38 3.26 21.74
CA SER A 20 0.02 2.72 21.75
C SER A 20 -0.12 1.49 22.62
N VAL A 21 0.84 0.58 22.52
CA VAL A 21 0.85 -0.65 23.34
C VAL A 21 0.96 -0.29 24.81
N GLU A 22 1.86 0.64 25.15
CA GLU A 22 2.02 1.09 26.53
C GLU A 22 0.78 1.84 27.05
N CYS A 23 0.13 2.65 26.20
CA CYS A 23 -1.10 3.33 26.55
C CYS A 23 -2.24 2.34 26.82
N ASP A 24 -2.43 1.35 25.93
CA ASP A 24 -3.41 0.27 26.11
C ASP A 24 -3.14 -0.51 27.41
N ARG A 25 -1.86 -0.79 27.72
CA ARG A 25 -1.45 -1.54 28.92
C ARG A 25 -1.87 -0.87 30.22
N VAL A 26 -1.93 0.46 30.26
CA VAL A 26 -2.31 1.22 31.45
C VAL A 26 -3.75 1.75 31.39
N GLY A 27 -4.52 1.39 30.36
CA GLY A 27 -5.87 1.94 30.13
C GLY A 27 -5.84 3.46 29.90
N GLY A 28 -4.76 3.98 29.34
CA GLY A 28 -4.58 5.40 29.08
C GLY A 28 -5.31 5.88 27.82
N ILE A 29 -5.35 7.19 27.62
CA ILE A 29 -5.89 7.83 26.41
C ILE A 29 -4.74 8.02 25.42
N ASN A 30 -4.79 7.29 24.29
CA ASN A 30 -3.69 7.26 23.32
C ASN A 30 -3.72 8.48 22.39
N LEU A 31 -3.03 9.55 22.79
CA LEU A 31 -2.77 10.74 21.95
C LEU A 31 -1.45 10.66 21.18
N ALA A 32 -0.71 9.55 21.31
CA ALA A 32 0.57 9.34 20.60
C ALA A 32 0.38 8.96 19.13
N GLN A 33 -0.82 8.50 18.76
CA GLN A 33 -1.21 8.23 17.38
C GLN A 33 -2.46 9.04 17.03
N GLY A 34 -2.47 9.67 15.84
CA GLY A 34 -3.65 10.36 15.30
C GLY A 34 -4.72 9.40 14.74
N VAL A 35 -4.94 8.25 15.38
CA VAL A 35 -6.00 7.32 14.99
C VAL A 35 -7.29 7.83 15.59
N CYS A 36 -8.20 8.30 14.74
CA CYS A 36 -9.53 8.70 15.19
C CYS A 36 -10.27 7.47 15.73
N ASP A 37 -10.83 7.60 16.93
CA ASP A 37 -11.67 6.63 17.62
C ASP A 37 -13.15 6.75 17.22
N THR A 38 -13.47 7.70 16.34
CA THR A 38 -14.78 7.86 15.73
C THR A 38 -14.99 6.90 14.56
N ASP A 39 -16.22 6.42 14.38
CA ASP A 39 -16.60 5.66 13.20
C ASP A 39 -16.34 6.44 11.90
N ILE A 40 -15.98 5.72 10.84
CA ILE A 40 -15.79 6.30 9.52
C ILE A 40 -17.16 6.68 8.95
N PRO A 41 -17.38 7.94 8.52
CA PRO A 41 -18.64 8.30 7.87
C PRO A 41 -18.93 7.40 6.67
N GLU A 42 -20.15 6.88 6.57
CA GLU A 42 -20.54 5.89 5.57
C GLU A 42 -20.25 6.35 4.13
N VAL A 43 -20.49 7.63 3.84
CA VAL A 43 -20.18 8.24 2.54
C VAL A 43 -18.70 8.13 2.17
N VAL A 44 -17.79 8.26 3.15
CA VAL A 44 -16.35 8.12 2.93
C VAL A 44 -16.00 6.65 2.71
N ALA A 45 -16.52 5.76 3.56
CA ALA A 45 -16.28 4.32 3.44
C ALA A 45 -16.73 3.78 2.07
N ALA A 46 -17.95 4.13 1.64
CA ALA A 46 -18.50 3.73 0.35
C ALA A 46 -17.69 4.29 -0.83
N ALA A 47 -17.32 5.58 -0.79
CA ALA A 47 -16.54 6.20 -1.86
C ALA A 47 -15.14 5.57 -2.01
N TYR A 48 -14.44 5.30 -0.91
CA TYR A 48 -13.12 4.67 -0.95
C TYR A 48 -13.18 3.20 -1.32
N LYS A 49 -14.23 2.49 -0.92
CA LYS A 49 -14.47 1.11 -1.36
C LYS A 49 -14.67 1.04 -2.88
N ALA A 50 -15.49 1.92 -3.45
CA ALA A 50 -15.70 1.97 -4.90
C ALA A 50 -14.39 2.28 -5.67
N LYS A 51 -13.59 3.23 -5.18
CA LYS A 51 -12.27 3.55 -5.75
C LYS A 51 -11.29 2.38 -5.65
N ARG A 52 -11.23 1.71 -4.49
CA ARG A 52 -10.40 0.52 -4.27
C ARG A 52 -10.76 -0.58 -5.26
N ASP A 53 -12.03 -0.94 -5.33
CA ASP A 53 -12.49 -2.06 -6.15
C ASP A 53 -12.22 -1.78 -7.65
N LYS A 54 -12.48 -0.55 -8.11
CA LYS A 54 -12.16 -0.09 -9.47
C LYS A 54 -10.66 -0.15 -9.76
N PHE A 55 -9.83 0.43 -8.88
CA PHE A 55 -8.40 0.55 -9.12
C PHE A 55 -7.68 -0.80 -9.02
N CYS A 56 -8.06 -1.66 -8.07
CA CYS A 56 -7.55 -3.04 -7.98
C CYS A 56 -7.87 -3.83 -9.25
N ALA A 57 -9.09 -3.72 -9.79
CA ALA A 57 -9.44 -4.38 -11.05
C ALA A 57 -8.58 -3.90 -12.22
N ALA A 58 -8.26 -2.60 -12.29
CA ALA A 58 -7.37 -2.06 -13.31
C ALA A 58 -5.93 -2.57 -13.17
N LEU A 59 -5.39 -2.65 -11.95
CA LEU A 59 -4.08 -3.25 -11.69
C LEU A 59 -4.02 -4.71 -12.17
N SER A 60 -5.05 -5.51 -11.84
CA SER A 60 -5.15 -6.90 -12.29
C SER A 60 -5.17 -7.03 -13.81
N LYS A 61 -5.90 -6.15 -14.51
CA LYS A 61 -5.92 -6.11 -15.99
C LYS A 61 -4.56 -5.73 -16.58
N ALA A 62 -3.80 -4.87 -15.89
CA ALA A 62 -2.44 -4.48 -16.26
C ALA A 62 -1.37 -5.52 -15.88
N GLY A 63 -1.76 -6.75 -15.51
CA GLY A 63 -0.84 -7.84 -15.16
C GLY A 63 -0.20 -7.72 -13.77
N MET A 64 -0.64 -6.78 -12.94
CA MET A 64 -0.18 -6.64 -11.55
C MET A 64 -1.19 -7.27 -10.59
N LYS A 65 -0.73 -7.99 -9.56
CA LYS A 65 -1.62 -8.66 -8.60
C LYS A 65 -1.77 -7.82 -7.33
N PRO A 66 -2.90 -7.11 -7.12
CA PRO A 66 -3.13 -6.32 -5.91
C PRO A 66 -3.47 -7.21 -4.70
N TRP A 67 -2.94 -6.85 -3.53
CA TRP A 67 -3.49 -7.30 -2.25
C TRP A 67 -4.63 -6.37 -1.86
N VAL A 68 -5.86 -6.75 -2.20
CA VAL A 68 -7.06 -5.92 -1.95
C VAL A 68 -7.17 -5.64 -0.44
N PRO A 69 -7.03 -4.38 -0.02
CA PRO A 69 -6.91 -4.10 1.40
C PRO A 69 -8.30 -4.01 2.05
N ALA A 70 -8.44 -4.52 3.28
CA ALA A 70 -9.69 -4.43 4.05
C ALA A 70 -10.02 -2.99 4.49
N GLY A 71 -9.01 -2.13 4.59
CA GLY A 71 -9.10 -0.70 4.88
C GLY A 71 -7.93 0.07 4.26
N ALA A 72 -7.68 1.31 4.66
CA ALA A 72 -6.70 2.24 4.07
C ALA A 72 -7.13 2.87 2.73
N TYR A 73 -6.24 3.68 2.17
CA TYR A 73 -6.44 4.41 0.92
C TYR A 73 -5.32 4.17 -0.11
N TYR A 74 -4.57 3.09 0.11
CA TYR A 74 -3.48 2.63 -0.74
C TYR A 74 -3.57 1.11 -0.93
N VAL A 75 -2.97 0.61 -2.01
CA VAL A 75 -2.88 -0.81 -2.32
C VAL A 75 -1.44 -1.15 -2.67
N LEU A 76 -0.94 -2.26 -2.15
CA LEU A 76 0.27 -2.89 -2.64
C LEU A 76 -0.12 -3.86 -3.76
N ALA A 77 0.70 -3.94 -4.80
CA ALA A 77 0.54 -4.92 -5.87
C ALA A 77 1.87 -5.55 -6.25
N ASP A 78 1.83 -6.84 -6.53
CA ASP A 78 2.92 -7.59 -7.15
C ASP A 78 3.07 -7.11 -8.60
N ALA A 79 4.26 -6.62 -8.92
CA ALA A 79 4.68 -6.11 -10.20
C ALA A 79 5.85 -6.93 -10.78
N SER A 80 5.97 -8.21 -10.41
CA SER A 80 6.95 -9.15 -10.97
C SER A 80 6.87 -9.25 -12.50
N GLY A 81 5.68 -9.09 -13.08
CA GLY A 81 5.48 -9.04 -14.53
C GLY A 81 6.01 -7.77 -15.23
N LEU A 82 6.38 -6.73 -14.50
CA LEU A 82 6.97 -5.51 -15.07
C LEU A 82 8.49 -5.64 -15.24
N LEU A 83 9.00 -5.03 -16.31
CA LEU A 83 10.44 -4.89 -16.55
C LEU A 83 11.12 -4.07 -15.45
N GLY A 84 12.33 -4.47 -15.07
CA GLY A 84 13.13 -3.82 -14.02
C GLY A 84 13.60 -4.81 -12.96
N ARG A 85 14.73 -4.52 -12.32
CA ARG A 85 15.31 -5.39 -11.28
C ARG A 85 14.83 -5.01 -9.88
N THR A 86 14.68 -3.71 -9.64
CA THR A 86 14.24 -3.16 -8.36
C THR A 86 12.80 -2.64 -8.43
N GLY A 87 12.20 -2.38 -7.26
CA GLY A 87 10.91 -1.72 -7.19
C GLY A 87 10.97 -0.30 -7.78
N LYS A 88 12.11 0.38 -7.59
CA LYS A 88 12.38 1.69 -8.20
C LYS A 88 12.41 1.63 -9.73
N ASP A 89 13.10 0.65 -10.32
CA ASP A 89 13.15 0.50 -11.79
C ASP A 89 11.75 0.29 -12.36
N LYS A 90 10.97 -0.60 -11.73
CA LYS A 90 9.59 -0.91 -12.15
C LYS A 90 8.69 0.31 -12.02
N ALA A 91 8.79 1.07 -10.93
CA ALA A 91 8.00 2.30 -10.72
C ALA A 91 8.32 3.36 -11.78
N MET A 92 9.61 3.58 -12.08
CA MET A 92 10.04 4.56 -13.09
C MET A 92 9.67 4.10 -14.50
N GLY A 93 9.75 2.81 -14.79
CA GLY A 93 9.33 2.23 -16.06
C GLY A 93 7.82 2.38 -16.29
N LEU A 94 7.00 2.06 -15.27
CA LEU A 94 5.55 2.26 -15.32
C LEU A 94 5.18 3.73 -15.54
N LEU A 95 5.83 4.63 -14.80
CA LEU A 95 5.64 6.08 -14.95
C LEU A 95 6.01 6.55 -16.36
N SER A 96 7.14 6.10 -16.90
CA SER A 96 7.59 6.51 -18.24
C SER A 96 6.67 5.98 -19.35
N ARG A 97 6.13 4.76 -19.17
CA ARG A 97 5.31 4.09 -20.19
C ARG A 97 3.86 4.57 -20.23
N CYS A 98 3.25 4.78 -19.06
CA CYS A 98 1.83 5.11 -18.97
C CYS A 98 1.53 6.32 -18.09
N GLY A 99 2.54 7.01 -17.55
CA GLY A 99 2.32 8.20 -16.73
C GLY A 99 1.69 7.94 -15.37
N VAL A 100 1.63 6.69 -14.90
CA VAL A 100 1.10 6.32 -13.57
C VAL A 100 2.26 6.12 -12.60
N GLY A 101 2.33 6.96 -11.57
CA GLY A 101 3.33 6.86 -10.53
C GLY A 101 2.97 5.86 -9.44
N ALA A 102 3.99 5.16 -8.92
CA ALA A 102 3.90 4.25 -7.80
C ALA A 102 5.04 4.50 -6.81
N VAL A 103 4.86 4.12 -5.55
CA VAL A 103 5.96 4.07 -4.59
C VAL A 103 6.59 2.66 -4.61
N PRO A 104 7.91 2.53 -4.77
CA PRO A 104 8.60 1.25 -4.67
C PRO A 104 8.38 0.55 -3.33
N GLY A 105 8.25 -0.77 -3.36
CA GLY A 105 8.14 -1.61 -2.17
C GLY A 105 9.28 -1.36 -1.19
N GLU A 106 10.51 -1.25 -1.69
CA GLU A 106 11.74 -1.05 -0.93
C GLU A 106 11.66 0.11 0.07
N SER A 107 10.83 1.13 -0.18
CA SER A 107 10.62 2.24 0.77
C SER A 107 9.93 1.83 2.09
N PHE A 108 9.39 0.61 2.17
CA PHE A 108 8.67 0.08 3.34
C PHE A 108 9.35 -1.12 3.98
N TYR A 109 10.47 -1.58 3.41
CA TYR A 109 11.21 -2.74 3.90
C TYR A 109 12.63 -2.31 4.28
N ARG A 110 13.30 -3.13 5.09
CA ARG A 110 14.74 -2.97 5.33
C ARG A 110 15.50 -3.29 4.04
N ASP A 111 16.66 -2.67 3.89
CA ASP A 111 17.54 -2.91 2.74
C ASP A 111 17.81 -4.39 2.51
N GLY A 112 17.73 -4.82 1.24
CA GLY A 112 18.03 -6.18 0.81
C GLY A 112 16.91 -7.20 1.00
N ALA A 113 15.67 -6.79 1.28
CA ALA A 113 14.50 -7.67 1.28
C ALA A 113 14.06 -8.01 -0.17
N PRO A 114 14.32 -9.21 -0.71
CA PRO A 114 14.06 -9.52 -2.12
C PRO A 114 12.58 -9.46 -2.48
N GLU A 115 11.70 -9.64 -1.50
CA GLU A 115 10.26 -9.52 -1.70
C GLU A 115 9.85 -8.09 -2.07
N ALA A 116 10.61 -7.07 -1.66
CA ALA A 116 10.29 -5.65 -1.88
C ALA A 116 10.55 -5.19 -3.33
N ASP A 117 11.45 -5.85 -4.05
CA ASP A 117 11.85 -5.53 -5.43
C ASP A 117 10.70 -5.65 -6.43
N ASN A 118 9.71 -6.48 -6.10
CA ASN A 118 8.55 -6.73 -6.95
C ASN A 118 7.27 -6.07 -6.45
N LEU A 119 7.33 -5.21 -5.41
CA LEU A 119 6.13 -4.55 -4.91
C LEU A 119 6.06 -3.11 -5.37
N LEU A 120 4.87 -2.67 -5.75
CA LEU A 120 4.53 -1.27 -5.96
C LEU A 120 3.33 -0.89 -5.10
N ARG A 121 3.42 0.26 -4.42
CA ARG A 121 2.32 0.84 -3.65
C ARG A 121 1.69 2.00 -4.40
N PHE A 122 0.37 1.96 -4.53
CA PHE A 122 -0.42 2.99 -5.20
C PHE A 122 -1.41 3.61 -4.22
N CYS A 123 -1.64 4.91 -4.34
CA CYS A 123 -2.62 5.64 -3.57
C CYS A 123 -3.87 5.88 -4.42
N TYR A 124 -5.04 5.45 -3.94
CA TYR A 124 -6.33 5.70 -4.59
C TYR A 124 -7.17 6.77 -3.87
N ALA A 125 -6.62 7.46 -2.84
CA ALA A 125 -7.18 8.69 -2.27
C ALA A 125 -7.06 9.88 -3.24
N LYS A 126 -7.71 9.79 -4.40
CA LYS A 126 -7.73 10.84 -5.42
C LYS A 126 -9.17 11.14 -5.83
N ARG A 127 -9.36 12.23 -6.57
CA ARG A 127 -10.64 12.54 -7.23
C ARG A 127 -10.99 11.41 -8.20
N ASP A 128 -12.28 11.14 -8.40
CA ASP A 128 -12.72 10.03 -9.27
C ASP A 128 -12.13 10.14 -10.68
N ALA A 129 -12.16 11.34 -11.28
CA ALA A 129 -11.56 11.58 -12.59
C ALA A 129 -10.07 11.20 -12.67
N ALA A 130 -9.31 11.33 -11.58
CA ALA A 130 -7.90 10.93 -11.56
C ALA A 130 -7.74 9.41 -11.44
N ILE A 131 -8.64 8.73 -10.71
CA ILE A 131 -8.67 7.26 -10.65
C ILE A 131 -9.07 6.69 -12.01
N ASP A 132 -10.09 7.26 -12.65
CA ASP A 132 -10.54 6.83 -13.98
C ASP A 132 -9.44 7.01 -15.04
N GLU A 133 -8.74 8.15 -15.01
CA GLU A 133 -7.58 8.40 -15.86
C GLU A 133 -6.46 7.38 -15.59
N ALA A 134 -6.10 7.15 -14.32
CA ALA A 134 -5.08 6.15 -13.99
C ALA A 134 -5.48 4.74 -14.48
N CYS A 135 -6.74 4.33 -14.28
CA CYS A 135 -7.25 3.05 -14.78
C CYS A 135 -7.16 2.94 -16.30
N ARG A 136 -7.51 4.02 -17.04
CA ARG A 136 -7.42 4.05 -18.50
C ARG A 136 -5.97 3.94 -18.98
N ARG A 137 -5.03 4.63 -18.34
CA ARG A 137 -3.60 4.55 -18.69
C ARG A 137 -2.99 3.18 -18.39
N LEU A 138 -3.38 2.56 -17.27
CA LEU A 138 -2.96 1.21 -16.92
C LEU A 138 -3.44 0.16 -17.93
N ALA A 139 -4.56 0.37 -18.61
CA ALA A 139 -5.04 -0.53 -19.65
C ALA A 139 -4.14 -0.60 -20.91
N ALA A 140 -3.16 0.30 -21.04
CA ALA A 140 -2.17 0.30 -22.12
C ALA A 140 -0.82 -0.32 -21.70
N VAL A 141 -0.73 -0.84 -20.47
CA VAL A 141 0.45 -1.52 -19.91
C VAL A 141 0.41 -3.00 -20.27
#